data_AF-A0A7K0ZQB1-F1
#
_entry.id   AF-A0A7K0ZQB1-F1
#
_cell.length_a   1.000
_cell.length_b   1.000
_cell.length_c   1.000
_cell.angle_alpha   90.00
_cell.angle_beta   90.00
_cell.angle_gamma   90.00
#
_symmetry.space_group_name_H-M   'P 1'
#
loop_
_entity.id
_entity.type
_entity.pdbx_description
1 polymer ?
#
loop_
_entity_poly.entity_id
_entity_poly.type
_entity_poly.pdbx_seq_one_letter_code
_entity_poly.pdbx_strand_id
1 'polypeptide(L)'
;MSTIQQDPGSFRDPLSKVFVGDGKVVRAFTDMGAKDIDAVWKKKSMQRALESGDLIESTIVEPSSVGLSAPWVSAMTHPLVPFISYPYEWTFSMLQDAALLQLKLSRAALTDGIGVKDATPYNVQFIGSRAQFIDAGSFEVRRKGDPWYGYQQFCEMFLYPLMLQGYLGVGFQQMLRGSVNGISIDTMRKLLPASVLHPRKGRLTHVVLHAAAQKRYADSNVDIKSQAAKSGLNAQVL
;
A
#
# COMPACT_ATOMS: atom_id res chain seq x y z
N MET A 1 18.51 -24.20 17.03
CA MET A 1 17.93 -22.86 17.29
C MET A 1 17.63 -22.27 15.93
N SER A 2 16.39 -21.86 15.68
CA SER A 2 15.98 -21.16 14.47
C SER A 2 16.77 -19.86 14.35
N THR A 3 17.59 -19.71 13.31
CA THR A 3 18.46 -18.53 13.16
C THR A 3 17.77 -17.54 12.24
N ILE A 4 16.84 -16.76 12.81
CA ILE A 4 16.23 -15.63 12.11
C ILE A 4 17.11 -14.38 12.26
N GLN A 5 17.27 -13.63 11.17
CA GLN A 5 18.04 -12.39 11.13
C GLN A 5 17.12 -11.22 10.82
N GLN A 6 17.31 -10.09 11.49
CA GLN A 6 16.52 -8.89 11.23
C GLN A 6 16.79 -8.37 9.82
N ASP A 7 15.73 -8.06 9.08
CA ASP A 7 15.83 -7.39 7.79
C ASP A 7 16.24 -5.92 8.02
N PRO A 8 17.37 -5.46 7.46
CA PRO A 8 17.84 -4.08 7.64
C PRO A 8 16.88 -3.04 7.06
N GLY A 9 16.06 -3.41 6.06
CA GLY A 9 15.04 -2.56 5.45
C GLY A 9 13.83 -2.30 6.36
N SER A 10 13.66 -3.07 7.44
CA SER A 10 12.54 -2.94 8.37
C SER A 10 12.68 -1.76 9.37
N PHE A 11 13.56 -0.80 9.12
CA PHE A 11 13.85 0.28 10.06
C PHE A 11 12.73 1.32 10.19
N ARG A 12 11.87 1.48 9.17
CA ARG A 12 10.91 2.59 9.05
C ARG A 12 9.74 2.54 10.03
N ASP A 13 9.28 1.34 10.40
CA ASP A 13 8.18 1.16 11.35
C ASP A 13 8.73 0.93 12.77
N PRO A 14 8.38 1.78 13.76
CA PRO A 14 8.74 1.56 15.16
C PRO A 14 7.87 0.49 15.84
N LEU A 15 6.69 0.16 15.30
CA LEU A 15 5.74 -0.76 15.91
C LEU A 15 5.94 -2.21 15.47
N SER A 16 6.67 -2.43 14.37
CA SER A 16 6.96 -3.76 13.84
C SER A 16 8.38 -3.91 13.30
N LYS A 17 8.88 -5.14 13.30
CA LYS A 17 10.16 -5.51 12.67
C LYS A 17 10.04 -6.81 11.88
N VAL A 18 10.68 -6.85 10.71
CA VAL A 18 10.77 -8.04 9.85
C VAL A 18 12.07 -8.77 10.12
N PHE A 19 11.98 -10.09 10.20
CA PHE A 19 13.08 -11.04 10.32
C PHE A 19 12.94 -12.11 9.24
N VAL A 20 14.05 -12.66 8.79
CA VAL A 20 14.09 -13.71 7.77
C VAL A 20 15.00 -14.83 8.25
N GLY A 21 14.54 -16.07 8.12
CA GLY A 21 15.30 -17.26 8.49
C GLY A 21 14.45 -18.52 8.39
N ASP A 22 15.10 -19.68 8.33
CA ASP A 22 14.44 -20.99 8.30
C ASP A 22 13.36 -21.12 7.21
N GLY A 23 13.59 -20.49 6.05
CA GLY A 23 12.67 -20.52 4.91
C GLY A 23 11.37 -19.72 5.11
N LYS A 24 11.32 -18.84 6.10
CA LYS A 24 10.14 -18.03 6.43
C LYS A 24 10.50 -16.56 6.63
N VAL A 25 9.49 -15.72 6.48
CA VAL A 25 9.52 -14.31 6.89
C VAL A 25 8.71 -14.19 8.18
N VAL A 26 9.23 -13.47 9.15
CA VAL A 26 8.58 -13.22 10.44
C VAL A 26 8.43 -11.73 10.62
N ARG A 27 7.22 -11.24 10.87
CA ARG A 27 6.96 -9.87 11.32
C ARG A 27 6.63 -9.90 12.81
N ALA A 28 7.46 -9.25 13.61
CA ALA A 28 7.25 -9.09 15.05
C ALA A 28 6.54 -7.77 15.34
N PHE A 29 5.69 -7.75 16.36
CA PHE A 29 4.92 -6.58 16.76
C PHE A 29 5.14 -6.23 18.23
N THR A 30 5.21 -4.94 18.51
CA THR A 30 5.08 -4.38 19.86
C THR A 30 3.64 -4.53 20.38
N ASP A 31 3.38 -4.22 21.65
CA ASP A 31 2.02 -4.27 22.22
C ASP A 31 1.01 -3.38 21.47
N MET A 32 1.43 -2.18 21.06
CA MET A 32 0.58 -1.31 20.24
C MET A 32 0.31 -1.92 18.87
N GLY A 33 1.34 -2.43 18.18
CA GLY A 33 1.17 -3.07 16.88
C GLY A 33 0.32 -4.33 16.93
N ALA A 34 0.44 -5.14 17.99
CA ALA A 34 -0.33 -6.36 18.17
C ALA A 34 -1.83 -6.07 18.32
N LYS A 35 -2.20 -5.01 19.05
CA LYS A 35 -3.61 -4.57 19.21
C LYS A 35 -4.23 -4.18 17.87
N ASP A 36 -3.50 -3.47 17.03
CA ASP A 36 -3.97 -3.06 15.71
C ASP A 36 -4.19 -4.26 14.78
N ILE A 37 -3.23 -5.18 14.74
CA ILE A 37 -3.32 -6.41 13.96
C ILE A 37 -4.51 -7.26 14.43
N ASP A 38 -4.69 -7.45 15.74
CA ASP A 38 -5.79 -8.25 16.28
C ASP A 38 -7.18 -7.69 15.94
N ALA A 39 -7.31 -6.37 15.88
CA ALA A 39 -8.56 -5.69 15.53
C ALA A 39 -8.96 -5.91 14.05
N VAL A 40 -7.97 -6.17 13.19
CA VAL A 40 -8.11 -6.29 11.74
C VAL A 40 -8.19 -7.74 11.29
N TRP A 41 -7.28 -8.59 11.78
CA TRP A 41 -7.03 -9.92 11.21
C TRP A 41 -8.21 -10.88 11.38
N LYS A 42 -8.98 -10.73 12.46
CA LYS A 42 -10.16 -11.56 12.76
C LYS A 42 -11.39 -11.22 11.91
N LYS A 43 -11.33 -10.18 11.06
CA LYS A 43 -12.46 -9.74 10.24
C LYS A 43 -12.67 -10.64 9.02
N LYS A 44 -13.93 -10.73 8.57
CA LYS A 44 -14.35 -11.64 7.49
C LYS A 44 -13.70 -11.33 6.14
N SER A 45 -13.41 -10.06 5.85
CA SER A 45 -12.69 -9.64 4.66
C SER A 45 -11.26 -10.16 4.64
N MET A 46 -10.56 -10.13 5.77
CA MET A 46 -9.18 -10.63 5.89
C MET A 46 -9.12 -12.15 5.77
N GLN A 47 -10.01 -12.86 6.48
CA GLN A 47 -10.09 -14.32 6.38
C GLN A 47 -10.38 -14.78 4.94
N ARG A 48 -11.32 -14.14 4.24
CA ARG A 48 -11.58 -14.44 2.82
C ARG A 48 -10.40 -14.13 1.90
N ALA A 49 -9.65 -13.05 2.19
CA ALA A 49 -8.47 -12.70 1.41
C ALA A 49 -7.36 -13.76 1.56
N LEU A 50 -7.18 -14.30 2.78
CA LEU A 50 -6.28 -15.43 3.05
C LEU A 50 -6.73 -16.71 2.37
N GLU A 51 -8.01 -17.09 2.53
CA GLU A 51 -8.58 -18.31 1.95
C GLU A 51 -8.50 -18.33 0.41
N SER A 52 -8.70 -17.17 -0.23
CA SER A 52 -8.60 -17.06 -1.69
C SER A 52 -7.16 -16.97 -2.21
N GLY A 53 -6.19 -16.71 -1.33
CA GLY A 53 -4.81 -16.41 -1.70
C GLY A 53 -4.64 -15.07 -2.40
N ASP A 54 -5.58 -14.14 -2.23
CA ASP A 54 -5.40 -12.73 -2.60
C ASP A 54 -4.39 -12.05 -1.67
N LEU A 55 -4.39 -12.46 -0.39
CA LEU A 55 -3.43 -12.08 0.63
C LEU A 55 -2.53 -13.28 0.90
N ILE A 56 -1.22 -13.04 1.01
CA ILE A 56 -0.25 -14.10 1.27
C ILE A 56 -0.62 -14.85 2.56
N GLU A 57 -0.40 -16.16 2.55
CA GLU A 57 -0.57 -16.97 3.75
C GLU A 57 0.16 -16.32 4.92
N SER A 58 -0.57 -16.08 6.01
CA SER A 58 0.01 -15.45 7.18
C SER A 58 -0.62 -16.02 8.45
N THR A 59 0.23 -16.43 9.39
CA THR A 59 -0.21 -17.04 10.64
C THR A 59 0.34 -16.26 11.83
N ILE A 60 -0.53 -15.82 12.73
CA ILE A 60 -0.15 -15.24 14.02
C ILE A 60 0.40 -16.35 14.92
N VAL A 61 1.56 -16.11 15.52
CA VAL A 61 2.27 -17.04 16.39
C VAL A 61 2.82 -16.32 17.62
N GLU A 62 3.11 -17.09 18.66
CA GLU A 62 3.84 -16.59 19.82
C GLU A 62 5.29 -16.23 19.44
N PRO A 63 5.83 -15.07 19.85
CA PRO A 63 7.21 -14.67 19.55
C PRO A 63 8.25 -15.74 19.92
N SER A 64 8.06 -16.41 21.06
CA SER A 64 8.97 -17.46 21.53
C SER A 64 9.06 -18.66 20.58
N SER A 65 7.98 -18.97 19.84
CA SER A 65 7.95 -20.07 18.86
C SER A 65 8.85 -19.84 17.65
N VAL A 66 9.22 -18.58 17.39
CA VAL A 66 10.11 -18.16 16.29
C VAL A 66 11.45 -17.62 16.80
N GLY A 67 11.78 -17.87 18.08
CA GLY A 67 13.05 -17.45 18.67
C GLY A 67 13.13 -15.95 18.99
N LEU A 68 11.99 -15.27 19.08
CA LEU A 68 11.89 -13.87 19.50
C LEU A 68 11.52 -13.76 20.98
N SER A 69 11.97 -12.68 21.61
CA SER A 69 11.68 -12.32 23.00
C SER A 69 11.24 -10.86 23.09
N ALA A 70 11.18 -10.29 24.30
CA ALA A 70 10.89 -8.87 24.48
C ALA A 70 11.78 -7.98 23.58
N PRO A 71 11.25 -6.89 22.99
CA PRO A 71 9.96 -6.24 23.29
C PRO A 71 8.76 -6.78 22.50
N TRP A 72 8.91 -7.87 21.75
CA TRP A 72 7.87 -8.39 20.87
C TRP A 72 6.84 -9.19 21.67
N VAL A 73 5.55 -8.87 21.49
CA VAL A 73 4.44 -9.57 22.19
C VAL A 73 3.57 -10.39 21.25
N SER A 74 3.71 -10.19 19.94
CA SER A 74 3.06 -10.99 18.91
C SER A 74 3.98 -11.10 17.70
N ALA A 75 3.86 -12.19 16.94
CA ALA A 75 4.55 -12.36 15.68
C ALA A 75 3.61 -12.92 14.61
N MET A 76 3.90 -12.64 13.35
CA MET A 76 3.22 -13.20 12.19
C MET A 76 4.25 -13.84 11.27
N THR A 77 3.97 -15.05 10.81
CA THR A 77 4.84 -15.77 9.87
C THR A 77 4.23 -15.77 8.48
N HIS A 78 5.08 -15.64 7.48
CA HIS A 78 4.75 -15.72 6.06
C HIS A 78 5.68 -16.71 5.35
N PRO A 79 5.22 -17.38 4.28
CA PRO A 79 6.12 -18.15 3.44
C PRO A 79 7.12 -17.21 2.75
N LEU A 80 8.33 -17.72 2.52
CA LEU A 80 9.31 -17.01 1.70
C LEU A 80 8.83 -17.01 0.24
N VAL A 81 8.69 -15.83 -0.34
CA VAL A 81 8.41 -15.70 -1.78
C VAL A 81 9.65 -16.17 -2.56
N PRO A 82 9.54 -17.15 -3.48
CA PRO A 82 10.71 -17.73 -4.14
C PRO A 82 11.53 -16.71 -4.95
N PHE A 83 10.86 -15.70 -5.50
CA PHE A 83 11.46 -14.66 -6.30
C PHE A 83 10.74 -13.33 -6.07
N ILE A 84 11.51 -12.31 -5.67
CA ILE A 84 11.00 -10.94 -5.56
C ILE A 84 11.20 -10.27 -6.91
N SER A 85 10.09 -9.83 -7.50
CA SER A 85 10.06 -9.05 -8.73
C SER A 85 9.61 -7.64 -8.44
N TYR A 86 10.10 -6.68 -9.21
CA TYR A 86 9.79 -5.27 -9.01
C TYR A 86 8.81 -4.74 -10.07
N PRO A 87 8.01 -3.71 -9.74
CA PRO A 87 7.00 -3.17 -10.65
C PRO A 87 7.57 -2.73 -12.00
N TYR A 88 8.80 -2.24 -12.05
CA TYR A 88 9.48 -1.85 -13.29
C TYR A 88 9.97 -3.02 -14.15
N GLU A 89 9.84 -4.26 -13.68
CA GLU A 89 10.14 -5.50 -14.42
C GLU A 89 8.87 -6.14 -14.97
N TRP A 90 7.71 -5.65 -14.54
CA TRP A 90 6.41 -6.22 -14.88
C TRP A 90 5.93 -5.80 -16.26
N THR A 91 5.14 -6.70 -16.85
CA THR A 91 4.35 -6.40 -18.04
C THR A 91 3.17 -5.49 -17.70
N PHE A 92 2.53 -4.94 -18.72
CA PHE A 92 1.29 -4.17 -18.56
C PHE A 92 0.21 -4.94 -17.80
N SER A 93 -0.02 -6.21 -18.17
CA SER A 93 -1.06 -7.04 -17.56
C SER A 93 -0.73 -7.36 -16.11
N MET A 94 0.54 -7.61 -15.77
CA MET A 94 0.94 -7.82 -14.37
C MET A 94 0.67 -6.58 -13.51
N LEU A 95 1.02 -5.38 -13.98
CA LEU A 95 0.70 -4.16 -13.23
C LEU A 95 -0.82 -3.94 -13.11
N GLN A 96 -1.58 -4.28 -14.16
CA GLN A 96 -3.05 -4.22 -14.15
C GLN A 96 -3.64 -5.20 -13.13
N ASP A 97 -3.17 -6.44 -13.10
CA ASP A 97 -3.63 -7.47 -12.15
C ASP A 97 -3.33 -7.07 -10.71
N ALA A 98 -2.14 -6.51 -10.45
CA ALA A 98 -1.77 -5.96 -9.16
C ALA A 98 -2.67 -4.78 -8.75
N ALA A 99 -3.00 -3.88 -9.69
CA ALA A 99 -3.92 -2.76 -9.43
C ALA A 99 -5.34 -3.25 -9.09
N LEU A 100 -5.83 -4.25 -9.82
CA LEU A 100 -7.13 -4.86 -9.58
C LEU A 100 -7.18 -5.58 -8.22
N LEU A 101 -6.10 -6.28 -7.85
CA LEU A 101 -5.96 -6.90 -6.54
C LEU A 101 -5.99 -5.87 -5.41
N GLN A 102 -5.23 -4.77 -5.53
CA GLN A 102 -5.24 -3.66 -4.58
C GLN A 102 -6.66 -3.14 -4.38
N LEU A 103 -7.40 -2.87 -5.46
CA LEU A 103 -8.77 -2.36 -5.40
C LEU A 103 -9.75 -3.39 -4.81
N LYS A 104 -9.60 -4.67 -5.18
CA LYS A 104 -10.42 -5.77 -4.66
C LYS A 104 -10.29 -5.88 -3.15
N LEU A 105 -9.06 -5.91 -2.64
CA LEU A 105 -8.76 -5.96 -1.20
C LEU A 105 -9.24 -4.70 -0.49
N SER A 106 -8.94 -3.51 -1.02
CA SER A 106 -9.37 -2.24 -0.44
C SER A 106 -10.89 -2.17 -0.30
N ARG A 107 -11.64 -2.58 -1.33
CA ARG A 107 -13.11 -2.59 -1.31
C ARG A 107 -13.66 -3.62 -0.32
N ALA A 108 -13.07 -4.82 -0.26
CA ALA A 108 -13.50 -5.85 0.67
C ALA A 108 -13.25 -5.45 2.13
N ALA A 109 -12.06 -4.93 2.43
CA ALA A 109 -11.66 -4.45 3.75
C ALA A 109 -12.58 -3.31 4.25
N LEU A 110 -12.98 -2.41 3.35
CA LEU A 110 -13.88 -1.31 3.67
C LEU A 110 -15.21 -1.76 4.29
N THR A 111 -15.72 -2.93 3.89
CA THR A 111 -16.99 -3.48 4.43
C THR A 111 -16.90 -3.84 5.91
N ASP A 112 -15.69 -4.09 6.42
CA ASP A 112 -15.42 -4.39 7.83
C ASP A 112 -14.85 -3.17 8.59
N GLY A 113 -14.87 -1.98 7.98
CA GLY A 113 -14.30 -0.76 8.56
C GLY A 113 -12.76 -0.76 8.57
N ILE A 114 -12.12 -1.53 7.69
CA ILE A 114 -10.67 -1.60 7.55
C ILE A 114 -10.21 -0.75 6.37
N GLY A 115 -9.11 -0.02 6.53
CA GLY A 115 -8.39 0.69 5.48
C GLY A 115 -7.10 -0.02 5.08
N VAL A 116 -6.62 0.24 3.86
CA VAL A 116 -5.28 -0.17 3.40
C VAL A 116 -4.42 1.08 3.30
N LYS A 117 -3.38 1.19 4.12
CA LYS A 117 -2.50 2.36 4.25
C LYS A 117 -1.80 2.69 2.94
N ASP A 118 -1.00 1.73 2.46
CA ASP A 118 -0.16 1.90 1.29
C ASP A 118 -0.78 1.19 0.08
N ALA A 119 -1.02 1.96 -0.98
CA ALA A 119 -1.46 1.47 -2.27
C ALA A 119 -0.31 1.49 -3.26
N THR A 120 0.69 0.65 -2.98
CA THR A 120 1.91 0.52 -3.79
C THR A 120 2.03 -0.86 -4.43
N PRO A 121 2.45 -0.96 -5.70
CA PRO A 121 2.71 -2.25 -6.35
C PRO A 121 3.83 -3.04 -5.69
N TYR A 122 4.72 -2.41 -4.90
CA TYR A 122 5.75 -3.14 -4.15
C TYR A 122 5.17 -4.08 -3.07
N ASN A 123 3.91 -3.88 -2.68
CA ASN A 123 3.20 -4.77 -1.75
C ASN A 123 2.54 -5.97 -2.45
N VAL A 124 2.75 -6.14 -3.76
CA VAL A 124 2.25 -7.28 -4.54
C VAL A 124 3.43 -8.08 -5.07
N GLN A 125 3.33 -9.40 -5.03
CA GLN A 125 4.26 -10.32 -5.67
C GLN A 125 3.52 -11.37 -6.48
N PHE A 126 4.21 -11.96 -7.46
CA PHE A 126 3.67 -13.01 -8.30
C PHE A 126 4.23 -14.37 -7.86
N ILE A 127 3.37 -15.23 -7.33
CA ILE A 127 3.71 -16.63 -7.06
C ILE A 127 3.12 -17.46 -8.19
N GLY A 128 3.97 -17.88 -9.12
CA GLY A 128 3.54 -18.35 -10.44
C GLY A 128 2.90 -17.19 -11.22
N SER A 129 1.72 -17.41 -11.79
CA SER A 129 0.94 -16.38 -12.50
C SER A 129 0.00 -15.58 -11.60
N ARG A 130 -0.07 -15.88 -10.29
CA ARG A 130 -1.02 -15.25 -9.37
C ARG A 130 -0.39 -14.07 -8.65
N ALA A 131 -1.00 -12.89 -8.81
CA ALA A 131 -0.72 -11.74 -7.96
C ALA A 131 -1.24 -12.00 -6.54
N GLN A 132 -0.38 -11.79 -5.54
CA GLN A 132 -0.72 -11.88 -4.12
C GLN A 132 -0.20 -10.65 -3.39
N PHE A 133 -1.02 -10.12 -2.49
CA PHE A 133 -0.64 -9.02 -1.63
C PHE A 133 0.19 -9.58 -0.46
N ILE A 134 1.40 -9.06 -0.27
CA ILE A 134 2.35 -9.64 0.69
C ILE A 134 2.47 -8.84 1.98
N ASP A 135 1.99 -7.59 2.01
CA ASP A 135 2.12 -6.72 3.17
C ASP A 135 0.91 -6.81 4.11
N ALA A 136 0.83 -7.89 4.88
CA ALA A 136 -0.25 -8.10 5.84
C ALA A 136 -0.44 -6.97 6.88
N GLY A 137 0.61 -6.20 7.19
CA GLY A 137 0.53 -5.08 8.14
C GLY A 137 0.04 -3.75 7.55
N SER A 138 -0.25 -3.70 6.25
CA SER A 138 -0.83 -2.51 5.60
C SER A 138 -2.30 -2.27 5.96
N PHE A 139 -2.98 -3.24 6.60
CA PHE A 139 -4.39 -3.15 6.95
C PHE A 139 -4.56 -2.57 8.36
N GLU A 140 -5.43 -1.57 8.50
CA GLU A 140 -5.69 -0.91 9.78
C GLU A 140 -7.17 -0.61 10.00
N VAL A 141 -7.56 -0.39 11.26
CA VAL A 141 -8.90 0.11 11.58
C VAL A 141 -9.05 1.52 11.02
N ARG A 142 -10.03 1.71 10.15
CA ARG A 142 -10.34 3.00 9.54
C ARG A 142 -11.44 3.71 10.34
N ARG A 143 -11.29 5.02 10.59
CA ARG A 143 -12.36 5.79 11.23
C ARG A 143 -13.43 6.13 10.20
N LYS A 144 -14.67 6.18 10.67
CA LYS A 144 -15.82 6.48 9.80
C LYS A 144 -15.67 7.89 9.25
N GLY A 145 -15.62 8.00 7.92
CA GLY A 145 -15.49 9.28 7.20
C GLY A 145 -14.09 9.56 6.67
N ASP A 146 -13.07 8.79 7.07
CA ASP A 146 -11.70 9.02 6.60
C ASP A 146 -11.60 8.87 5.07
N PRO A 147 -10.88 9.75 4.37
CA PRO A 147 -10.58 9.53 2.96
C PRO A 147 -9.72 8.27 2.78
N TRP A 148 -9.66 7.74 1.56
CA TRP A 148 -8.67 6.71 1.26
C TRP A 148 -7.30 7.38 1.08
N TYR A 149 -6.48 7.37 2.13
CA TYR A 149 -5.14 7.99 2.12
C TYR A 149 -4.24 7.42 1.03
N GLY A 150 -4.36 6.13 0.71
CA GLY A 150 -3.63 5.48 -0.38
C GLY A 150 -4.07 5.88 -1.80
N TYR A 151 -5.14 6.66 -1.98
CA TYR A 151 -5.66 6.97 -3.32
C TYR A 151 -4.65 7.68 -4.23
N GLN A 152 -3.89 8.64 -3.69
CA GLN A 152 -2.85 9.32 -4.47
C GLN A 152 -1.77 8.34 -4.91
N GLN A 153 -1.26 7.54 -3.98
CA GLN A 153 -0.24 6.55 -4.27
C GLN A 153 -0.73 5.52 -5.29
N PHE A 154 -2.00 5.10 -5.19
CA PHE A 154 -2.63 4.23 -6.18
C PHE A 154 -2.59 4.86 -7.58
N CYS A 155 -2.89 6.15 -7.66
CA CYS A 155 -2.87 6.86 -8.93
C CYS A 155 -1.45 6.95 -9.50
N GLU A 156 -0.48 7.36 -8.69
CA GLU A 156 0.91 7.58 -9.09
C GLU A 156 1.63 6.27 -9.47
N MET A 157 1.29 5.16 -8.81
CA MET A 157 2.01 3.90 -8.94
C MET A 157 1.30 2.82 -9.76
N PHE A 158 -0.02 2.92 -9.97
CA PHE A 158 -0.78 2.00 -10.83
C PHE A 158 -1.45 2.74 -11.98
N LEU A 159 -2.36 3.67 -11.66
CA LEU A 159 -3.26 4.25 -12.67
C LEU A 159 -2.48 5.02 -13.75
N TYR A 160 -1.59 5.93 -13.37
CA TYR A 160 -0.84 6.75 -14.31
C TYR A 160 0.13 5.91 -15.15
N PRO A 161 0.90 4.95 -14.59
CA PRO A 161 1.65 3.98 -15.39
C PRO A 161 0.81 3.23 -16.43
N LEU A 162 -0.37 2.72 -16.03
CA LEU A 162 -1.28 2.02 -16.93
C LEU A 162 -1.85 2.96 -18.00
N MET A 163 -2.16 4.20 -17.64
CA MET A 163 -2.62 5.22 -18.58
C MET A 163 -1.53 5.63 -19.57
N LEU A 164 -0.28 5.77 -19.10
CA LEU A 164 0.86 6.12 -19.92
C LEU A 164 1.04 5.08 -21.03
N GLN A 165 1.08 3.80 -20.67
CA GLN A 165 1.24 2.75 -21.67
C GLN A 165 -0.04 2.55 -22.50
N GLY A 166 -1.21 2.55 -21.88
CA GLY A 166 -2.49 2.29 -22.55
C GLY A 166 -2.97 3.38 -23.50
N TYR A 167 -2.70 4.66 -23.20
CA TYR A 167 -3.13 5.78 -24.04
C TYR A 167 -2.02 6.35 -24.91
N LEU A 168 -0.76 6.30 -24.47
CA LEU A 168 0.37 6.92 -25.18
C LEU A 168 1.30 5.89 -25.83
N GLY A 169 1.15 4.60 -25.51
CA GLY A 169 2.05 3.55 -26.02
C GLY A 169 3.46 3.60 -25.43
N VAL A 170 3.66 4.35 -24.35
CA VAL A 170 4.97 4.51 -23.69
C VAL A 170 5.09 3.55 -22.52
N GLY A 171 6.13 2.72 -22.50
CA GLY A 171 6.39 1.80 -21.39
C GLY A 171 6.67 2.54 -20.08
N PHE A 172 5.98 2.17 -19.01
CA PHE A 172 6.12 2.80 -17.69
C PHE A 172 7.40 2.38 -16.93
N GLN A 173 8.04 1.29 -17.36
CA GLN A 173 9.10 0.61 -16.63
C GLN A 173 10.26 1.55 -16.27
N GLN A 174 10.68 2.41 -17.21
CA GLN A 174 11.78 3.34 -16.95
C GLN A 174 11.42 4.39 -15.91
N MET A 175 10.16 4.84 -15.89
CA MET A 175 9.69 5.80 -14.89
C MET A 175 9.60 5.17 -13.50
N LEU A 176 9.07 3.95 -13.39
CA LEU A 176 9.00 3.23 -12.11
C LEU A 176 10.39 2.79 -11.61
N ARG A 177 11.35 2.55 -12.51
CA ARG A 177 12.74 2.26 -12.13
C ARG A 177 13.44 3.49 -11.55
N GLY A 178 13.21 4.67 -12.13
CA GLY A 178 13.83 5.92 -11.70
C GLY A 178 13.09 6.67 -10.59
N SER A 179 11.83 6.33 -10.31
CA SER A 179 10.99 7.00 -9.32
C SER A 179 10.26 5.99 -8.43
N VAL A 180 10.71 5.89 -7.17
CA VAL A 180 10.12 5.01 -6.15
C VAL A 180 8.66 5.35 -5.87
N ASN A 181 8.28 6.62 -6.04
CA ASN A 181 6.91 7.10 -5.82
C ASN A 181 6.04 7.05 -7.10
N GLY A 182 6.56 6.49 -8.20
CA GLY A 182 5.83 6.40 -9.47
C GLY A 182 5.79 7.73 -10.24
N ILE A 183 4.73 7.92 -11.01
CA ILE A 183 4.54 9.07 -11.90
C ILE A 183 3.72 10.13 -11.17
N SER A 184 4.21 11.36 -11.05
CA SER A 184 3.44 12.42 -10.40
C SER A 184 2.25 12.88 -11.26
N ILE A 185 1.23 13.45 -10.62
CA ILE A 185 0.10 14.07 -11.33
C ILE A 185 0.54 15.18 -12.30
N ASP A 186 1.52 16.00 -11.92
CA ASP A 186 2.01 17.10 -12.76
C ASP A 186 2.64 16.57 -14.06
N THR A 187 3.49 15.56 -13.93
CA THR A 187 4.07 14.85 -15.08
C THR A 187 2.97 14.24 -15.94
N MET A 188 2.03 13.53 -15.33
CA MET A 188 0.96 12.87 -16.08
C MET A 188 0.08 13.86 -16.84
N ARG A 189 -0.26 15.01 -16.23
CA ARG A 189 -1.06 16.07 -16.88
C ARG A 189 -0.38 16.67 -18.11
N LYS A 190 0.95 16.77 -18.10
CA LYS A 190 1.74 17.28 -19.24
C LYS A 190 1.85 16.26 -20.37
N LEU A 191 1.83 14.97 -20.04
CA LEU A 191 1.93 13.88 -21.02
C LEU A 191 0.58 13.53 -21.66
N LEU A 192 -0.53 13.66 -20.93
CA LEU A 192 -1.83 13.22 -21.41
C LEU A 192 -2.37 14.10 -22.56
N PRO A 193 -2.90 13.50 -23.64
CA PRO A 193 -3.54 14.26 -24.70
C PRO A 193 -4.78 14.98 -24.17
N ALA A 194 -5.08 16.16 -24.71
CA ALA A 194 -6.27 16.92 -24.34
C ALA A 194 -7.58 16.11 -24.52
N SER A 195 -7.62 15.19 -25.48
CA SER A 195 -8.76 14.27 -25.71
C SER A 195 -8.99 13.28 -24.57
N VAL A 196 -7.94 12.92 -23.83
CA VAL A 196 -8.02 12.08 -22.63
C VAL A 196 -8.37 12.94 -21.41
N LEU A 197 -7.89 14.18 -21.35
CA LEU A 197 -8.24 15.11 -20.26
C LEU A 197 -9.69 15.63 -20.32
N HIS A 198 -10.33 15.58 -21.50
CA HIS A 198 -11.73 15.98 -21.71
C HIS A 198 -12.60 14.74 -22.03
N PRO A 199 -12.96 13.94 -21.02
CA PRO A 199 -13.70 12.70 -21.26
C PRO A 199 -15.09 12.97 -21.83
N ARG A 200 -15.42 12.24 -22.91
CA ARG A 200 -16.81 11.86 -23.20
C ARG A 200 -17.30 11.01 -22.02
N LYS A 201 -18.46 11.37 -21.46
CA LYS A 201 -19.11 10.83 -20.24
C LYS A 201 -18.57 9.45 -19.79
N GLY A 202 -17.95 9.41 -18.61
CA GLY A 202 -17.77 8.18 -17.81
C GLY A 202 -16.38 7.57 -17.72
N ARG A 203 -15.34 8.07 -18.43
CA ARG A 203 -14.03 7.38 -18.49
C ARG A 203 -12.84 8.03 -17.77
N LEU A 204 -12.86 9.31 -17.38
CA LEU A 204 -11.71 9.97 -16.73
C LEU A 204 -12.07 10.90 -15.57
N THR A 205 -13.08 10.53 -14.80
CA THR A 205 -13.40 11.26 -13.58
C THR A 205 -12.20 11.27 -12.61
N HIS A 206 -11.34 10.25 -12.61
CA HIS A 206 -10.25 10.12 -11.62
C HIS A 206 -9.12 11.14 -11.76
N VAL A 207 -8.55 11.42 -12.94
CA VAL A 207 -7.40 12.37 -13.05
C VAL A 207 -7.84 13.81 -12.77
N VAL A 208 -9.00 14.20 -13.31
CA VAL A 208 -9.54 15.56 -13.14
C VAL A 208 -10.11 15.76 -11.73
N LEU A 209 -10.81 14.77 -11.16
CA LEU A 209 -11.23 14.82 -9.75
C LEU A 209 -10.05 14.73 -8.79
N HIS A 210 -8.99 13.97 -9.11
CA HIS A 210 -7.79 13.87 -8.27
C HIS A 210 -7.08 15.22 -8.19
N ALA A 211 -6.90 15.92 -9.32
CA ALA A 211 -6.35 17.27 -9.34
C ALA A 211 -7.22 18.28 -8.55
N ALA A 212 -8.55 18.18 -8.67
CA ALA A 212 -9.47 19.06 -7.96
C ALA A 212 -9.55 18.77 -6.45
N ALA A 213 -9.54 17.49 -6.05
CA ALA A 213 -9.55 17.06 -4.66
C ALA A 213 -8.22 17.37 -3.96
N GLN A 214 -7.08 17.15 -4.63
CA GLN A 214 -5.77 17.55 -4.10
C GLN A 214 -5.66 19.05 -3.92
N LYS A 215 -6.13 19.86 -4.88
CA LYS A 215 -6.13 21.32 -4.75
C LYS A 215 -6.91 21.75 -3.50
N ARG A 216 -8.11 21.19 -3.31
CA ARG A 216 -8.92 21.47 -2.11
C ARG A 216 -8.26 21.02 -0.81
N TYR A 217 -7.55 19.89 -0.81
CA TYR A 217 -6.88 19.36 0.38
C TYR A 217 -5.59 20.14 0.72
N ALA A 218 -4.83 20.54 -0.30
CA ALA A 218 -3.66 21.41 -0.16
C ALA A 218 -4.09 22.79 0.37
N ASP A 219 -5.15 23.37 -0.20
CA ASP A 219 -5.72 24.64 0.25
C ASP A 219 -6.23 24.54 1.70
N SER A 220 -6.87 23.42 2.10
CA SER A 220 -7.30 23.21 3.48
C SER A 220 -6.14 23.01 4.47
N ASN A 221 -5.06 22.34 4.07
CA ASN A 221 -3.86 22.20 4.91
C ASN A 221 -3.14 23.54 5.08
N VAL A 222 -3.12 24.38 4.04
CA VAL A 222 -2.61 25.75 4.12
C VAL A 222 -3.48 26.59 5.05
N ASP A 223 -4.81 26.44 4.99
CA ASP A 223 -5.73 27.12 5.91
C ASP A 223 -5.54 26.66 7.36
N ILE A 224 -5.40 25.35 7.62
CA ILE A 224 -5.14 24.81 8.96
C ILE A 224 -3.79 25.29 9.50
N LYS A 225 -2.72 25.29 8.67
CA LYS A 225 -1.41 25.83 9.07
C LYS A 225 -1.46 27.34 9.32
N SER A 226 -2.22 28.08 8.52
CA SER A 226 -2.40 29.53 8.69
C SER A 226 -3.23 29.87 9.95
N GLN A 227 -4.23 29.05 10.29
CA GLN A 227 -5.01 29.17 11.53
C GLN A 227 -4.18 28.78 12.75
N ALA A 228 -3.41 27.68 12.68
CA ALA A 228 -2.49 27.28 13.75
C ALA A 228 -1.41 28.34 14.01
N ALA A 229 -0.87 28.96 12.96
CA ALA A 229 0.07 30.09 13.07
C ALA A 229 -0.56 31.34 13.69
N LYS A 230 -1.83 31.65 13.37
CA LYS A 230 -2.59 32.74 14.01
C LYS A 230 -2.94 32.45 15.47
N SER A 231 -3.08 31.18 15.85
CA SER A 231 -3.35 30.73 17.22
C SER A 231 -2.09 30.46 18.05
N GLY A 232 -0.88 30.72 17.51
CA GLY A 232 0.38 30.61 18.23
C GLY A 232 0.93 29.19 18.40
N LEU A 233 0.39 28.19 17.68
CA LEU A 233 0.94 26.84 17.67
C LEU A 233 1.99 26.67 16.55
N ASN A 234 3.08 26.00 16.89
CA ASN A 234 4.26 25.88 16.02
C ASN A 234 3.95 24.99 14.81
N ALA A 235 3.96 25.59 13.60
CA ALA A 235 3.50 24.96 12.36
C ALA A 235 4.36 23.78 11.85
N GLN A 236 5.44 23.45 12.55
CA GLN A 236 6.30 22.29 12.26
C GLN A 236 5.82 20.98 12.89
N VAL A 237 4.77 21.01 13.73
CA VAL A 237 4.24 19.83 14.44
C VAL A 237 2.92 19.32 13.83
N LEU A 238 2.46 19.92 12.72
CA LEU A 238 1.25 19.56 11.95
C LEU A 238 1.58 19.32 10.47
#